data_AF-A0A9X2FE38-F1
#
_entry.id   AF-A0A9X2FE38-F1
#
_cell.length_a   1.000
_cell.length_b   1.000
_cell.length_c   1.000
_cell.angle_alpha   90.00
_cell.angle_beta   90.00
_cell.angle_gamma   90.00
#
_symmetry.space_group_name_H-M   'P 1'
#
loop_
_entity.id
_entity.type
_entity.pdbx_description
1 polymer ?
#
loop_
_entity_poly.entity_id
_entity_poly.type
_entity_poly.pdbx_seq_one_letter_code
_entity_poly.pdbx_strand_id
1 'polypeptide(L)'
;MVARGTSQPDVPLNSRRVAEIRASIEDTRQYYAANSGGEFDLTFPYILDVVIPTEAVVENGNTLHRRVGDAWEEARRYVRANYPEANVDSAYVQYFDVSGTSPDAGQGWSGISFGNNVANQENVSSAWGQTVSDHELGHRIGVPHASALRSLNEDNYTPYVWDVQDRRYEVYNPEEHGFHVTTYGINQDAYGNPFDIMGNINVNGGHLTVHEKLTNSHWLNSNQVRDLESLRPATYRIYAHDELEPVYDSAEDVWGVEQTYGNRLYGLTYQRPAQRFDPDSRQFELYDQTITLEYRSGRDGLQFYLDDFILDVDPEDDGYNRNSLERELEVGQSIEDIDFGTSVYFADGDMDDFLSYDPPAPDLPWQFLSQWYDFEVQGLGSDSAGSYVEVAFSIVDLISPGDFNQDGRLNNSDVNLFRGFWNGDTSAYSTADKFAHGDMDFSGVVDIHDLWLLSEVFAESGVAFNFALAVPEPSTVAMLFVAASCGLVLVRRLSAA
;
A
#
# COMPACT_ATOMS: atom_id res chain seq x y z
N MET A 1 16.94 -28.81 -2.24
CA MET A 1 18.39 -29.09 -2.37
C MET A 1 19.16 -27.80 -2.11
N VAL A 2 20.27 -27.81 -1.36
CA VAL A 2 21.18 -26.65 -1.30
C VAL A 2 22.49 -26.98 -2.02
N ALA A 3 22.83 -26.22 -3.05
CA ALA A 3 24.06 -26.38 -3.83
C ALA A 3 24.95 -25.14 -3.67
N ARG A 4 26.20 -25.30 -3.23
CA ARG A 4 27.13 -24.18 -3.13
C ARG A 4 27.92 -24.00 -4.43
N GLY A 5 27.98 -22.79 -4.97
CA GLY A 5 28.95 -22.41 -6.00
C GLY A 5 30.35 -22.15 -5.45
N THR A 6 31.37 -22.81 -6.01
CA THR A 6 32.79 -22.59 -5.65
C THR A 6 33.65 -22.36 -6.89
N SER A 7 34.52 -21.34 -6.83
CA SER A 7 35.59 -21.13 -7.82
C SER A 7 36.80 -22.05 -7.61
N GLN A 8 36.82 -22.80 -6.49
CA GLN A 8 37.86 -23.76 -6.13
C GLN A 8 37.25 -25.17 -6.09
N PRO A 9 37.21 -25.88 -7.24
CA PRO A 9 36.58 -27.20 -7.33
C PRO A 9 37.26 -28.27 -6.46
N ASP A 10 38.53 -28.05 -6.10
CA ASP A 10 39.33 -29.00 -5.33
C ASP A 10 39.22 -28.82 -3.81
N VAL A 11 38.43 -27.85 -3.33
CA VAL A 11 38.24 -27.58 -1.89
C VAL A 11 36.80 -27.93 -1.50
N PRO A 12 36.59 -29.13 -0.91
CA PRO A 12 35.28 -29.54 -0.44
C PRO A 12 34.69 -28.54 0.58
N LEU A 13 33.37 -28.45 0.62
CA LEU A 13 32.61 -27.85 1.70
C LEU A 13 33.15 -28.35 3.06
N ASN A 14 33.75 -27.45 3.83
CA ASN A 14 34.21 -27.80 5.17
C ASN A 14 33.01 -27.96 6.11
N SER A 15 33.21 -28.71 7.21
CA SER A 15 32.15 -29.02 8.16
C SER A 15 31.49 -27.79 8.78
N ARG A 16 32.25 -26.70 8.95
CA ARG A 16 31.72 -25.42 9.45
C ARG A 16 30.70 -24.84 8.47
N ARG A 17 31.02 -24.78 7.18
CA ARG A 17 30.10 -24.24 6.16
C ARG A 17 28.84 -25.08 6.03
N VAL A 18 28.97 -26.41 6.11
CA VAL A 18 27.80 -27.30 6.12
C VAL A 18 26.90 -27.03 7.32
N ALA A 19 27.48 -26.81 8.51
CA ALA A 19 26.72 -26.47 9.71
C ALA A 19 26.02 -25.10 9.57
N GLU A 20 26.69 -24.10 9.01
CA GLU A 20 26.13 -22.78 8.71
C GLU A 20 24.93 -22.88 7.73
N ILE A 21 25.05 -23.66 6.66
CA ILE A 21 23.94 -23.89 5.71
C ILE A 21 22.78 -24.61 6.41
N ARG A 22 23.05 -25.59 7.28
CA ARG A 22 22.00 -26.30 8.02
C ARG A 22 21.24 -25.38 8.97
N ALA A 23 21.94 -24.48 9.66
CA ALA A 23 21.32 -23.49 10.53
C ALA A 23 20.39 -22.55 9.73
N SER A 24 20.88 -22.02 8.60
CA SER A 24 20.05 -21.18 7.72
C SER A 24 18.81 -21.93 7.18
N ILE A 25 18.95 -23.20 6.78
CA ILE A 25 17.79 -24.03 6.40
C ILE A 25 16.81 -24.16 7.57
N GLU A 26 17.30 -24.38 8.78
CA GLU A 26 16.46 -24.50 9.96
C GLU A 26 15.70 -23.21 10.26
N ASP A 27 16.36 -22.05 10.14
CA ASP A 27 15.75 -20.73 10.30
C ASP A 27 14.65 -20.49 9.23
N THR A 28 14.93 -20.80 7.95
CA THR A 28 13.93 -20.75 6.87
C THR A 28 12.72 -21.65 7.17
N ARG A 29 12.95 -22.88 7.66
CA ARG A 29 11.87 -23.81 8.01
C ARG A 29 11.00 -23.25 9.13
N GLN A 30 11.62 -22.71 10.18
CA GLN A 30 10.93 -22.04 11.27
C GLN A 30 10.11 -20.84 10.78
N TYR A 31 10.70 -19.98 9.96
CA TYR A 31 10.04 -18.82 9.38
C TYR A 31 8.76 -19.19 8.64
N TYR A 32 8.84 -20.20 7.78
CA TYR A 32 7.71 -20.66 6.98
C TYR A 32 6.67 -21.43 7.78
N ALA A 33 7.09 -22.22 8.76
CA ALA A 33 6.17 -22.88 9.68
C ALA A 33 5.36 -21.83 10.46
N ALA A 34 6.02 -20.79 10.99
CA ALA A 34 5.37 -19.68 11.69
C ALA A 34 4.39 -18.93 10.77
N ASN A 35 4.82 -18.50 9.58
CA ASN A 35 3.98 -17.73 8.66
C ASN A 35 2.79 -18.53 8.09
N SER A 36 2.92 -19.85 7.96
CA SER A 36 1.84 -20.71 7.47
C SER A 36 0.89 -21.21 8.55
N GLY A 37 1.11 -20.85 9.82
CA GLY A 37 0.36 -21.44 10.93
C GLY A 37 0.59 -22.94 11.06
N GLY A 38 1.76 -23.42 10.65
CA GLY A 38 2.19 -24.82 10.69
C GLY A 38 1.75 -25.66 9.49
N GLU A 39 1.22 -25.06 8.43
CA GLU A 39 0.76 -25.78 7.24
C GLU A 39 1.87 -26.03 6.20
N PHE A 40 3.00 -25.34 6.32
CA PHE A 40 4.08 -25.37 5.35
C PHE A 40 5.45 -25.49 6.00
N ASP A 41 6.22 -26.49 5.54
CA ASP A 41 7.61 -26.73 5.95
C ASP A 41 8.44 -27.21 4.74
N LEU A 42 9.59 -26.59 4.53
CA LEU A 42 10.49 -26.87 3.41
C LEU A 42 11.66 -27.74 3.85
N THR A 43 11.64 -29.01 3.46
CA THR A 43 12.75 -29.92 3.75
C THR A 43 13.81 -29.92 2.66
N PHE A 44 15.08 -29.90 3.07
CA PHE A 44 16.23 -29.96 2.18
C PHE A 44 16.99 -31.27 2.42
N PRO A 45 16.62 -32.38 1.74
CA PRO A 45 17.21 -33.69 2.00
C PRO A 45 18.70 -33.78 1.63
N TYR A 46 19.18 -32.85 0.82
CA TYR A 46 20.55 -32.83 0.32
C TYR A 46 21.18 -31.43 0.44
N ILE A 47 22.39 -31.39 0.99
CA ILE A 47 23.33 -30.29 0.86
C ILE A 47 24.50 -30.83 0.04
N LEU A 48 24.66 -30.31 -1.17
CA LEU A 48 25.61 -30.81 -2.15
C LEU A 48 26.67 -29.75 -2.41
N ASP A 49 27.93 -30.19 -2.46
CA ASP A 49 29.00 -29.35 -2.99
C ASP A 49 28.98 -29.48 -4.52
N VAL A 50 28.60 -28.39 -5.20
CA VAL A 50 28.39 -28.40 -6.65
C VAL A 50 29.40 -27.46 -7.29
N VAL A 51 30.24 -28.03 -8.16
CA VAL A 51 31.17 -27.19 -8.91
C VAL A 51 30.38 -26.42 -9.97
N ILE A 52 30.19 -25.12 -9.73
CA ILE A 52 29.64 -24.20 -10.73
C ILE A 52 30.80 -23.71 -11.59
N PRO A 53 30.80 -24.01 -12.90
CA PRO A 53 31.85 -23.53 -13.80
C PRO A 53 31.91 -22.01 -13.81
N THR A 54 33.12 -21.47 -13.73
CA THR A 54 33.37 -20.03 -13.91
C THR A 54 34.24 -19.79 -15.14
N GLU A 55 34.00 -18.71 -15.85
CA GLU A 55 34.86 -18.19 -16.90
C GLU A 55 35.75 -17.05 -16.37
N ALA A 56 37.01 -17.05 -16.80
CA ALA A 56 37.94 -15.97 -16.50
C ALA A 56 37.65 -14.78 -17.41
N VAL A 57 37.30 -13.64 -16.81
CA VAL A 57 37.02 -12.37 -17.51
C VAL A 57 38.02 -11.33 -17.05
N VAL A 58 38.71 -10.67 -17.98
CA VAL A 58 39.65 -9.59 -17.65
C VAL A 58 38.90 -8.26 -17.69
N GLU A 59 38.74 -7.62 -16.53
CA GLU A 59 38.07 -6.34 -16.38
C GLU A 59 38.98 -5.37 -15.62
N ASN A 60 39.23 -4.19 -16.20
CA ASN A 60 40.15 -3.18 -15.64
C ASN A 60 41.55 -3.73 -15.26
N GLY A 61 42.03 -4.73 -16.00
CA GLY A 61 43.33 -5.38 -15.76
C GLY A 61 43.32 -6.47 -14.67
N ASN A 62 42.18 -6.74 -14.04
CA ASN A 62 42.00 -7.83 -13.09
C ASN A 62 41.31 -9.03 -13.75
N THR A 63 41.80 -10.24 -13.49
CA THR A 63 41.09 -11.48 -13.88
C THR A 63 40.04 -11.79 -12.82
N LEU A 64 38.77 -11.61 -13.19
CA LEU A 64 37.61 -12.03 -12.42
C LEU A 64 37.14 -13.41 -12.88
N HIS A 65 36.53 -14.19 -12.00
CA HIS A 65 35.90 -15.45 -12.34
C HIS A 65 34.38 -15.26 -12.26
N ARG A 66 33.71 -15.22 -13.42
CA ARG A 66 32.25 -15.04 -13.55
C ARG A 66 31.57 -16.37 -13.81
N ARG A 67 30.30 -16.49 -13.48
CA ARG A 67 29.55 -17.72 -13.77
C ARG A 67 29.34 -17.86 -15.28
N VAL A 68 29.25 -19.09 -15.76
CA VAL A 68 28.84 -19.33 -17.16
C VAL A 68 27.36 -18.96 -17.34
N GLY A 69 26.96 -18.59 -18.55
CA GLY A 69 25.62 -18.04 -18.81
C GLY A 69 24.43 -18.94 -18.41
N ASP A 70 24.60 -20.25 -18.36
CA ASP A 70 23.62 -21.20 -17.82
C ASP A 70 24.23 -22.05 -16.69
N ALA A 71 24.79 -21.36 -15.69
CA ALA A 71 25.40 -21.98 -14.52
C ALA A 71 24.44 -22.93 -13.78
N TRP A 72 23.13 -22.70 -13.88
CA TRP A 72 22.09 -23.53 -13.29
C TRP A 72 21.97 -24.89 -13.94
N GLU A 73 21.89 -24.94 -15.27
CA GLU A 73 21.84 -26.23 -15.95
C GLU A 73 23.16 -26.98 -15.83
N GLU A 74 24.30 -26.27 -15.76
CA GLU A 74 25.58 -26.91 -15.45
C GLU A 74 25.61 -27.51 -14.04
N ALA A 75 25.11 -26.77 -13.04
CA ALA A 75 24.98 -27.27 -11.67
C ALA A 75 24.04 -28.49 -11.61
N ARG A 76 22.90 -28.44 -12.28
CA ARG A 76 21.96 -29.58 -12.39
C ARG A 76 22.59 -30.76 -13.10
N ARG A 77 23.33 -30.54 -14.19
CA ARG A 77 24.05 -31.60 -14.91
C ARG A 77 25.10 -32.24 -14.01
N TYR A 78 25.83 -31.45 -13.23
CA TYR A 78 26.76 -31.95 -12.22
C TYR A 78 26.03 -32.81 -11.19
N VAL A 79 24.90 -32.35 -10.66
CA VAL A 79 24.12 -33.11 -9.68
C VAL A 79 23.57 -34.40 -10.28
N ARG A 80 23.00 -34.38 -11.48
CA ARG A 80 22.53 -35.60 -12.17
C ARG A 80 23.64 -36.62 -12.40
N ALA A 81 24.86 -36.15 -12.68
CA ALA A 81 26.00 -37.02 -12.95
C ALA A 81 26.63 -37.62 -11.67
N ASN A 82 26.66 -36.85 -10.57
CA ASN A 82 27.40 -37.23 -9.35
C ASN A 82 26.49 -37.66 -8.18
N TYR A 83 25.24 -37.21 -8.17
CA TYR A 83 24.23 -37.49 -7.13
C TYR A 83 22.88 -37.87 -7.77
N PRO A 84 22.81 -38.96 -8.56
CA PRO A 84 21.60 -39.36 -9.26
C PRO A 84 20.39 -39.60 -8.35
N GLU A 85 20.61 -39.91 -7.07
CA GLU A 85 19.59 -40.07 -6.04
C GLU A 85 18.88 -38.77 -5.63
N ALA A 86 19.50 -37.61 -5.89
CA ALA A 86 18.93 -36.31 -5.52
C ALA A 86 17.73 -35.91 -6.41
N ASN A 87 17.61 -36.51 -7.60
CA ASN A 87 16.55 -36.29 -8.59
C ASN A 87 16.06 -34.83 -8.67
N VAL A 88 16.97 -33.92 -9.00
CA VAL A 88 16.76 -32.47 -9.01
C VAL A 88 15.56 -31.99 -9.82
N ASP A 89 15.14 -32.77 -10.81
CA ASP A 89 14.02 -32.46 -11.68
C ASP A 89 12.65 -32.66 -11.00
N SER A 90 12.62 -33.39 -9.89
CA SER A 90 11.43 -33.61 -9.06
C SER A 90 11.39 -32.73 -7.80
N ALA A 91 12.44 -31.96 -7.54
CA ALA A 91 12.49 -31.11 -6.35
C ALA A 91 11.52 -29.94 -6.49
N TYR A 92 10.75 -29.68 -5.42
CA TYR A 92 9.91 -28.49 -5.30
C TYR A 92 10.76 -27.21 -5.42
N VAL A 93 11.90 -27.18 -4.71
CA VAL A 93 12.89 -26.11 -4.84
C VAL A 93 14.34 -26.62 -4.80
N GLN A 94 15.16 -26.00 -5.64
CA GLN A 94 16.60 -26.09 -5.70
C GLN A 94 17.15 -24.73 -5.30
N TYR A 95 17.84 -24.68 -4.18
CA TYR A 95 18.44 -23.48 -3.65
C TYR A 95 19.94 -23.54 -3.89
N PHE A 96 20.53 -22.44 -4.37
CA PHE A 96 21.93 -22.35 -4.72
C PHE A 96 22.58 -21.22 -3.95
N ASP A 97 23.48 -21.56 -3.02
CA ASP A 97 24.34 -20.59 -2.33
C ASP A 97 25.52 -20.27 -3.25
N VAL A 98 25.44 -19.18 -4.01
CA VAL A 98 26.47 -18.75 -4.95
C VAL A 98 27.39 -17.66 -4.39
N SER A 99 27.34 -17.43 -3.07
CA SER A 99 28.17 -16.43 -2.37
C SER A 99 29.67 -16.67 -2.45
N GLY A 100 30.10 -17.90 -2.81
CA GLY A 100 31.49 -18.23 -3.09
C GLY A 100 31.98 -17.85 -4.50
N THR A 101 31.13 -17.24 -5.33
CA THR A 101 31.42 -16.84 -6.72
C THR A 101 31.28 -15.33 -6.90
N SER A 102 31.98 -14.77 -7.89
CA SER A 102 31.82 -13.34 -8.21
C SER A 102 30.44 -13.11 -8.84
N PRO A 103 29.72 -12.04 -8.48
CA PRO A 103 28.52 -11.62 -9.19
C PRO A 103 28.78 -11.44 -10.68
N ASP A 104 27.77 -11.66 -11.51
CA ASP A 104 27.86 -11.35 -12.93
C ASP A 104 27.85 -9.82 -13.14
N ALA A 105 28.47 -9.32 -14.21
CA ALA A 105 28.51 -7.89 -14.45
C ALA A 105 27.10 -7.30 -14.57
N GLY A 106 26.84 -6.24 -13.82
CA GLY A 106 25.54 -5.58 -13.78
C GLY A 106 24.48 -6.31 -12.95
N GLN A 107 24.78 -7.46 -12.35
CA GLN A 107 23.91 -8.10 -11.36
C GLN A 107 24.23 -7.52 -9.98
N GLY A 108 23.39 -6.60 -9.53
CA GLY A 108 23.47 -5.97 -8.20
C GLY A 108 22.50 -6.55 -7.16
N TRP A 109 21.74 -7.59 -7.49
CA TRP A 109 20.74 -8.19 -6.59
C TRP A 109 21.37 -9.21 -5.64
N SER A 110 20.69 -9.46 -4.51
CA SER A 110 21.14 -10.40 -3.48
C SER A 110 20.56 -11.81 -3.64
N GLY A 111 19.31 -11.95 -4.12
CA GLY A 111 18.69 -13.21 -4.56
C GLY A 111 17.99 -13.16 -5.95
N ILE A 112 17.81 -14.32 -6.59
CA ILE A 112 16.89 -14.53 -7.74
C ILE A 112 16.17 -15.87 -7.61
N SER A 113 14.88 -15.85 -7.92
CA SER A 113 14.01 -17.02 -8.09
C SER A 113 13.52 -17.16 -9.53
N PHE A 114 13.73 -18.32 -10.16
CA PHE A 114 13.21 -18.65 -11.49
C PHE A 114 12.86 -20.13 -11.54
N GLY A 115 11.62 -20.47 -11.95
CA GLY A 115 10.98 -21.81 -11.88
C GLY A 115 11.74 -22.93 -11.12
N ASN A 116 11.33 -23.42 -9.96
CA ASN A 116 12.08 -24.35 -9.08
C ASN A 116 13.53 -24.02 -8.65
N ASN A 117 14.20 -22.99 -9.17
CA ASN A 117 15.56 -22.63 -8.75
C ASN A 117 15.55 -21.29 -8.00
N VAL A 118 16.36 -21.21 -6.96
CA VAL A 118 16.61 -20.03 -6.13
C VAL A 118 18.11 -19.86 -6.00
N ALA A 119 18.61 -18.66 -6.23
CA ALA A 119 20.01 -18.30 -6.17
C ALA A 119 20.22 -17.25 -5.11
N ASN A 120 21.12 -17.48 -4.16
CA ASN A 120 21.53 -16.47 -3.18
C ASN A 120 23.00 -16.11 -3.39
N GLN A 121 23.22 -14.85 -3.76
CA GLN A 121 24.56 -14.28 -3.96
C GLN A 121 25.19 -13.88 -2.63
N GLU A 122 24.37 -13.62 -1.62
CA GLU A 122 24.81 -13.23 -0.31
C GLU A 122 25.08 -14.44 0.55
N ASN A 123 25.95 -14.28 1.53
CA ASN A 123 26.30 -15.38 2.40
C ASN A 123 25.05 -15.81 3.20
N VAL A 124 24.55 -17.03 2.96
CA VAL A 124 23.36 -17.59 3.64
C VAL A 124 23.43 -17.56 5.17
N SER A 125 24.62 -17.51 5.75
CA SER A 125 24.80 -17.42 7.22
C SER A 125 24.83 -16.00 7.77
N SER A 126 24.69 -14.99 6.92
CA SER A 126 24.48 -13.60 7.33
C SER A 126 22.99 -13.33 7.48
N ALA A 127 22.61 -12.38 8.34
CA ALA A 127 21.21 -11.98 8.50
C ALA A 127 20.58 -11.58 7.16
N TRP A 128 21.30 -10.77 6.37
CA TRP A 128 20.86 -10.37 5.03
C TRP A 128 20.71 -11.58 4.08
N GLY A 129 21.68 -12.48 4.05
CA GLY A 129 21.57 -13.71 3.25
C GLY A 129 20.41 -14.61 3.68
N GLN A 130 20.08 -14.65 4.97
CA GLN A 130 18.89 -15.35 5.47
C GLN A 130 17.61 -14.68 4.95
N THR A 131 17.48 -13.36 5.09
CA THR A 131 16.32 -12.61 4.59
C THR A 131 16.11 -12.78 3.08
N VAL A 132 17.20 -12.72 2.31
CA VAL A 132 17.17 -13.02 0.86
C VAL A 132 16.69 -14.45 0.60
N SER A 133 17.13 -15.42 1.41
CA SER A 133 16.73 -16.81 1.23
C SER A 133 15.22 -16.99 1.39
N ASP A 134 14.67 -16.38 2.44
CA ASP A 134 13.24 -16.42 2.73
C ASP A 134 12.45 -15.62 1.68
N HIS A 135 12.96 -14.48 1.21
CA HIS A 135 12.37 -13.71 0.10
C HIS A 135 12.25 -14.54 -1.19
N GLU A 136 13.35 -15.13 -1.66
CA GLU A 136 13.34 -15.87 -2.93
C GLU A 136 12.51 -17.16 -2.87
N LEU A 137 12.41 -17.74 -1.68
CA LEU A 137 11.50 -18.85 -1.43
C LEU A 137 10.03 -18.39 -1.40
N GLY A 138 9.75 -17.13 -1.05
CA GLY A 138 8.43 -16.53 -1.10
C GLY A 138 7.87 -16.49 -2.52
N HIS A 139 8.71 -16.13 -3.49
CA HIS A 139 8.38 -16.28 -4.91
C HIS A 139 8.07 -17.72 -5.32
N ARG A 140 8.65 -18.71 -4.62
CA ARG A 140 8.42 -20.13 -4.93
C ARG A 140 7.03 -20.60 -4.53
N ILE A 141 6.48 -20.02 -3.47
CA ILE A 141 5.11 -20.24 -3.00
C ILE A 141 4.11 -19.26 -3.64
N GLY A 142 4.54 -18.47 -4.63
CA GLY A 142 3.66 -17.64 -5.46
C GLY A 142 3.40 -16.24 -4.93
N VAL A 143 4.20 -15.76 -3.97
CA VAL A 143 4.06 -14.40 -3.44
C VAL A 143 4.88 -13.42 -4.32
N PRO A 144 4.28 -12.32 -4.82
CA PRO A 144 4.99 -11.26 -5.55
C PRO A 144 5.87 -10.44 -4.62
N HIS A 145 6.54 -9.38 -5.11
CA HIS A 145 7.16 -8.42 -4.20
C HIS A 145 6.07 -7.61 -3.47
N ALA A 146 6.30 -7.31 -2.19
CA ALA A 146 5.43 -6.45 -1.41
C ALA A 146 5.86 -4.99 -1.60
N SER A 147 4.95 -4.21 -2.17
CA SER A 147 5.24 -2.86 -2.62
C SER A 147 4.64 -1.82 -1.67
N ALA A 148 5.12 -0.57 -1.74
CA ALA A 148 4.49 0.56 -1.07
C ALA A 148 4.10 1.64 -2.08
N LEU A 149 3.00 2.33 -1.82
CA LEU A 149 2.68 3.58 -2.51
C LEU A 149 3.38 4.73 -1.80
N ARG A 150 4.22 5.47 -2.53
CA ARG A 150 5.00 6.57 -1.96
C ARG A 150 4.91 7.83 -2.82
N SER A 151 4.44 8.92 -2.22
CA SER A 151 4.37 10.23 -2.85
C SER A 151 5.75 10.91 -2.86
N LEU A 152 6.68 10.37 -3.66
CA LEU A 152 8.03 10.89 -3.80
C LEU A 152 8.11 11.85 -4.98
N ASN A 153 8.64 13.05 -4.74
CA ASN A 153 9.07 13.95 -5.79
C ASN A 153 10.54 13.65 -6.14
N GLU A 154 10.75 12.84 -7.17
CA GLU A 154 12.06 12.42 -7.68
C GLU A 154 12.13 12.65 -9.20
N ASP A 155 13.32 12.55 -9.82
CA ASP A 155 13.55 12.92 -11.23
C ASP A 155 12.57 12.26 -12.23
N ASN A 156 11.96 11.13 -11.88
CA ASN A 156 11.03 10.36 -12.71
C ASN A 156 9.58 10.37 -12.19
N TYR A 157 9.31 10.94 -11.01
CA TYR A 157 7.99 10.88 -10.37
C TYR A 157 7.65 12.25 -9.78
N THR A 158 6.65 12.91 -10.37
CA THR A 158 6.04 14.10 -9.78
C THR A 158 4.66 13.72 -9.27
N PRO A 159 4.41 13.75 -7.95
CA PRO A 159 3.07 13.53 -7.42
C PRO A 159 2.21 14.77 -7.70
N TYR A 160 0.96 14.54 -8.08
CA TYR A 160 -0.03 15.57 -8.34
C TYR A 160 -1.30 15.38 -7.51
N VAL A 161 -1.99 16.48 -7.24
CA VAL A 161 -3.36 16.50 -6.72
C VAL A 161 -4.26 17.25 -7.69
N TRP A 162 -5.55 16.98 -7.65
CA TRP A 162 -6.53 17.71 -8.45
C TRP A 162 -7.08 18.89 -7.64
N ASP A 163 -6.78 20.11 -8.06
CA ASP A 163 -7.41 21.31 -7.53
C ASP A 163 -8.78 21.46 -8.21
N VAL A 164 -9.83 21.20 -7.43
CA VAL A 164 -11.23 21.31 -7.88
C VAL A 164 -11.60 22.77 -8.19
N GLN A 165 -11.04 23.74 -7.45
CA GLN A 165 -11.33 25.16 -7.60
C GLN A 165 -10.76 25.71 -8.91
N ASP A 166 -9.47 25.48 -9.13
CA ASP A 166 -8.79 25.91 -10.36
C ASP A 166 -9.02 24.97 -11.55
N ARG A 167 -9.61 23.79 -11.31
CA ARG A 167 -9.86 22.72 -12.28
C ARG A 167 -8.60 22.34 -13.04
N ARG A 168 -7.52 22.12 -12.30
CA ARG A 168 -6.22 21.72 -12.84
C ARG A 168 -5.49 20.80 -11.87
N TYR A 169 -4.58 20.03 -12.42
CA TYR A 169 -3.61 19.31 -11.60
C TYR A 169 -2.55 20.27 -11.07
N GLU A 170 -2.23 20.11 -9.79
CA GLU A 170 -1.16 20.82 -9.10
C GLU A 170 -0.12 19.85 -8.59
N VAL A 171 1.14 20.28 -8.54
CA VAL A 171 2.21 19.47 -7.94
C VAL A 171 1.89 19.34 -6.46
N TYR A 172 1.82 18.11 -5.99
CA TYR A 172 1.54 17.82 -4.59
C TYR A 172 2.63 18.39 -3.69
N ASN A 173 2.16 19.02 -2.63
CA ASN A 173 2.96 19.61 -1.56
C ASN A 173 2.23 19.37 -0.24
N PRO A 174 2.78 18.56 0.69
CA PRO A 174 2.10 18.23 1.94
C PRO A 174 1.89 19.45 2.86
N GLU A 175 2.68 20.52 2.74
CA GLU A 175 2.49 21.75 3.52
C GLU A 175 1.26 22.55 3.05
N GLU A 176 0.93 22.46 1.77
CA GLU A 176 -0.16 23.22 1.14
C GLU A 176 -1.46 22.42 1.04
N HIS A 177 -1.35 21.14 0.71
CA HIS A 177 -2.50 20.26 0.47
C HIS A 177 -2.85 19.38 1.66
N GLY A 178 -2.01 19.36 2.71
CA GLY A 178 -2.09 18.35 3.76
C GLY A 178 -1.62 16.99 3.27
N PHE A 179 -1.80 15.97 4.08
CA PHE A 179 -1.36 14.62 3.75
C PHE A 179 -2.37 13.91 2.85
N HIS A 180 -1.90 13.45 1.68
CA HIS A 180 -2.66 12.62 0.76
C HIS A 180 -2.00 11.25 0.60
N VAL A 181 -2.73 10.20 0.97
CA VAL A 181 -2.24 8.81 0.94
C VAL A 181 -1.98 8.34 -0.50
N THR A 182 -2.83 8.74 -1.46
CA THR A 182 -2.62 8.47 -2.89
C THR A 182 -2.74 9.71 -3.76
N THR A 183 -1.59 10.21 -4.20
CA THR A 183 -1.50 11.27 -5.21
C THR A 183 -1.52 10.68 -6.63
N TYR A 184 -1.84 11.48 -7.64
CA TYR A 184 -1.65 11.06 -9.03
C TYR A 184 -0.17 11.04 -9.38
N GLY A 185 0.32 9.98 -10.04
CA GLY A 185 1.75 9.82 -10.32
C GLY A 185 2.53 9.32 -9.12
N ILE A 186 1.84 8.66 -8.17
CA ILE A 186 2.48 8.03 -7.02
C ILE A 186 3.40 6.89 -7.48
N ASN A 187 4.59 6.81 -6.87
CA ASN A 187 5.58 5.79 -7.19
C ASN A 187 5.18 4.45 -6.56
N GLN A 188 5.16 3.40 -7.37
CA GLN A 188 5.08 2.02 -6.89
C GLN A 188 6.48 1.54 -6.51
N ASP A 189 6.85 1.71 -5.24
CA ASP A 189 8.12 1.20 -4.74
C ASP A 189 8.01 -0.33 -4.54
N ALA A 190 8.49 -1.09 -5.53
CA ALA A 190 8.37 -2.55 -5.60
C ALA A 190 8.96 -3.30 -4.40
N TYR A 191 9.86 -2.69 -3.63
CA TYR A 191 10.36 -3.25 -2.36
C TYR A 191 10.18 -2.23 -1.22
N GLY A 192 9.11 -1.44 -1.31
CA GLY A 192 8.84 -0.34 -0.40
C GLY A 192 8.13 -0.76 0.88
N ASN A 193 7.57 -1.98 0.96
CA ASN A 193 6.93 -2.45 2.19
C ASN A 193 8.00 -2.87 3.22
N PRO A 194 8.14 -2.17 4.35
CA PRO A 194 9.19 -2.45 5.33
C PRO A 194 8.78 -3.50 6.36
N PHE A 195 7.54 -3.97 6.35
CA PHE A 195 7.07 -5.00 7.26
C PHE A 195 7.13 -6.40 6.64
N ASP A 196 7.25 -6.47 5.32
CA ASP A 196 7.15 -7.70 4.57
C ASP A 196 8.50 -8.23 4.10
N ILE A 197 8.69 -9.55 4.20
CA ILE A 197 9.87 -10.23 3.65
C ILE A 197 10.01 -10.02 2.14
N MET A 198 8.89 -9.92 1.44
CA MET A 198 8.76 -9.72 0.00
C MET A 198 8.94 -8.26 -0.41
N GLY A 199 8.96 -7.34 0.56
CA GLY A 199 9.26 -5.95 0.34
C GLY A 199 10.72 -5.66 0.64
N ASN A 200 10.96 -4.76 1.57
CA ASN A 200 12.30 -4.35 1.91
C ASN A 200 13.04 -5.39 2.76
N ILE A 201 13.99 -6.07 2.13
CA ILE A 201 14.83 -7.15 2.70
C ILE A 201 15.71 -6.66 3.88
N ASN A 202 15.71 -5.37 4.26
CA ASN A 202 16.62 -4.81 5.28
C ASN A 202 16.16 -4.94 6.74
N VAL A 203 15.01 -5.53 7.02
CA VAL A 203 14.39 -5.43 8.35
C VAL A 203 14.14 -6.82 8.96
N ASN A 204 14.93 -7.13 10.00
CA ASN A 204 14.76 -8.10 11.09
C ASN A 204 13.62 -9.15 11.00
N GLY A 205 13.53 -9.92 9.91
CA GLY A 205 12.55 -11.00 9.81
C GLY A 205 11.12 -10.54 9.62
N GLY A 206 10.89 -9.62 8.67
CA GLY A 206 9.54 -9.29 8.20
C GLY A 206 8.73 -10.55 7.88
N HIS A 207 7.43 -10.50 8.14
CA HIS A 207 6.48 -11.58 7.88
C HIS A 207 5.66 -11.27 6.63
N LEU A 208 5.19 -12.31 5.94
CA LEU A 208 4.20 -12.14 4.88
C LEU A 208 2.95 -11.44 5.42
N THR A 209 2.41 -10.51 4.64
CA THR A 209 1.19 -9.77 4.96
C THR A 209 -0.02 -10.70 5.12
N VAL A 210 -1.06 -10.20 5.78
CA VAL A 210 -2.38 -10.83 5.80
C VAL A 210 -2.94 -10.97 4.39
N HIS A 211 -2.70 -9.97 3.53
CA HIS A 211 -3.14 -9.99 2.14
C HIS A 211 -2.56 -11.19 1.39
N GLU A 212 -1.23 -11.35 1.39
CA GLU A 212 -0.54 -12.44 0.71
C GLU A 212 -0.88 -13.82 1.30
N LYS A 213 -1.08 -13.87 2.62
CA LYS A 213 -1.56 -15.07 3.31
C LYS A 213 -2.96 -15.49 2.88
N LEU A 214 -3.82 -14.54 2.54
CA LEU A 214 -5.18 -14.78 2.06
C LEU A 214 -5.20 -15.12 0.56
N THR A 215 -4.55 -14.30 -0.27
CA THR A 215 -4.73 -14.30 -1.73
C THR A 215 -3.72 -15.17 -2.48
N ASN A 216 -2.46 -15.22 -2.04
CA ASN A 216 -1.39 -15.95 -2.74
C ASN A 216 -1.15 -17.35 -2.17
N SER A 217 -0.95 -17.46 -0.86
CA SER A 217 -0.55 -18.72 -0.21
C SER A 217 -1.73 -19.51 0.38
N HIS A 218 -2.86 -18.83 0.62
CA HIS A 218 -4.08 -19.40 1.21
C HIS A 218 -3.88 -20.03 2.61
N TRP A 219 -2.92 -19.52 3.38
CA TRP A 219 -2.71 -19.90 4.79
C TRP A 219 -3.72 -19.23 5.73
N LEU A 220 -4.34 -18.14 5.29
CA LEU A 220 -5.52 -17.56 5.91
C LEU A 220 -6.73 -17.74 4.99
N ASN A 221 -7.91 -17.79 5.60
CA ASN A 221 -9.19 -17.89 4.88
C ASN A 221 -10.13 -16.73 5.22
N SER A 222 -11.26 -16.64 4.50
CA SER A 222 -12.23 -15.54 4.65
C SER A 222 -12.95 -15.45 6.00
N ASN A 223 -12.86 -16.48 6.87
CA ASN A 223 -13.35 -16.36 8.25
C ASN A 223 -12.35 -15.64 9.16
N GLN A 224 -11.05 -15.73 8.80
CA GLN A 224 -9.92 -15.13 9.50
C GLN A 224 -9.58 -13.74 8.97
N VAL A 225 -9.85 -13.48 7.69
CA VAL A 225 -9.78 -12.16 7.06
C VAL A 225 -11.16 -11.86 6.50
N ARG A 226 -11.99 -11.19 7.31
CA ARG A 226 -13.42 -11.05 6.99
C ARG A 226 -13.67 -9.87 6.08
N ASP A 227 -14.59 -10.07 5.15
CA ASP A 227 -15.16 -9.01 4.33
C ASP A 227 -16.02 -8.06 5.19
N LEU A 228 -15.73 -6.76 5.19
CA LEU A 228 -16.51 -5.74 5.92
C LEU A 228 -17.98 -5.73 5.49
N GLU A 229 -18.29 -6.02 4.23
CA GLU A 229 -19.68 -6.08 3.74
C GLU A 229 -20.50 -7.16 4.44
N SER A 230 -19.82 -8.19 4.99
CA SER A 230 -20.44 -9.27 5.76
C SER A 230 -20.61 -8.93 7.25
N LEU A 231 -20.01 -7.83 7.69
CA LEU A 231 -19.98 -7.38 9.08
C LEU A 231 -20.95 -6.22 9.31
N ARG A 232 -21.22 -5.94 10.58
CA ARG A 232 -21.96 -4.72 10.98
C ARG A 232 -20.98 -3.71 11.57
N PRO A 233 -21.25 -2.41 11.44
CA PRO A 233 -20.53 -1.38 12.19
C PRO A 233 -20.44 -1.73 13.67
N ALA A 234 -19.21 -1.86 14.16
CA ALA A 234 -18.87 -2.20 15.54
C ALA A 234 -17.35 -2.09 15.74
N THR A 235 -16.89 -2.32 16.98
CA THR A 235 -15.48 -2.54 17.30
C THR A 235 -15.12 -4.01 17.13
N TYR A 236 -14.03 -4.28 16.41
CA TYR A 236 -13.47 -5.61 16.19
C TYR A 236 -12.05 -5.68 16.72
N ARG A 237 -11.64 -6.87 17.16
CA ARG A 237 -10.25 -7.17 17.52
C ARG A 237 -9.56 -7.84 16.34
N ILE A 238 -8.54 -7.19 15.81
CA ILE A 238 -7.67 -7.74 14.78
C ILE A 238 -6.39 -8.21 15.48
N TYR A 239 -6.14 -9.51 15.47
CA TYR A 239 -4.99 -10.12 16.13
C TYR A 239 -3.75 -10.06 15.24
N ALA A 240 -2.59 -9.93 15.86
CA ALA A 240 -1.30 -10.02 15.20
C ALA A 240 -1.11 -11.42 14.59
N HIS A 241 -0.66 -11.47 13.34
CA HIS A 241 -0.48 -12.73 12.59
C HIS A 241 0.97 -13.25 12.60
N ASP A 242 1.86 -12.57 13.32
CA ASP A 242 3.31 -12.74 13.31
C ASP A 242 3.87 -13.19 14.68
N GLU A 243 3.02 -13.67 15.59
CA GLU A 243 3.41 -14.13 16.93
C GLU A 243 3.48 -15.66 17.09
N LEU A 244 3.28 -16.43 16.02
CA LEU A 244 3.21 -17.88 16.13
C LEU A 244 4.59 -18.49 16.43
N GLU A 245 4.68 -19.24 17.54
CA GLU A 245 5.92 -19.89 17.95
C GLU A 245 6.14 -21.20 17.18
N PRO A 246 7.26 -21.33 16.43
CA PRO A 246 7.56 -22.54 15.69
C PRO A 246 7.97 -23.67 16.65
N VAL A 247 7.50 -24.89 16.37
CA VAL A 247 7.83 -26.10 17.14
C VAL A 247 8.33 -27.21 16.23
N TYR A 248 9.33 -27.96 16.68
CA TYR A 248 9.92 -29.05 15.92
C TYR A 248 9.40 -30.41 16.38
N ASP A 249 8.76 -31.15 15.46
CA ASP A 249 8.41 -32.55 15.67
C ASP A 249 9.55 -33.46 15.19
N SER A 250 10.36 -33.92 16.15
CA SER A 250 11.48 -34.83 15.87
C SER A 250 11.07 -36.22 15.36
N ALA A 251 9.82 -36.65 15.52
CA ALA A 251 9.36 -37.95 15.04
C ALA A 251 9.12 -37.93 13.53
N GLU A 252 8.57 -36.83 13.02
CA GLU A 252 8.25 -36.64 11.60
C GLU A 252 9.31 -35.81 10.85
N ASP A 253 10.26 -35.20 11.58
CA ASP A 253 11.22 -34.21 11.05
C ASP A 253 10.51 -33.05 10.35
N VAL A 254 9.53 -32.46 11.03
CA VAL A 254 8.71 -31.35 10.52
C VAL A 254 8.69 -30.18 11.51
N TRP A 255 8.80 -28.96 11.01
CA TRP A 255 8.48 -27.75 11.75
C TRP A 255 7.00 -27.40 11.60
N GLY A 256 6.35 -27.10 12.72
CA GLY A 256 4.98 -26.57 12.79
C GLY A 256 4.93 -25.39 13.75
N VAL A 257 3.78 -25.15 14.37
CA VAL A 257 3.58 -24.12 15.40
C VAL A 257 2.86 -24.68 16.61
N GLU A 258 3.08 -24.12 17.80
CA GLU A 258 2.37 -24.55 19.02
C GLU A 258 0.86 -24.32 18.91
N GLN A 259 0.47 -23.17 18.35
CA GLN A 259 -0.91 -22.81 18.05
C GLN A 259 -1.01 -22.39 16.59
N THR A 260 -1.94 -22.99 15.85
CA THR A 260 -2.26 -22.53 14.50
C THR A 260 -3.07 -21.24 14.56
N TYR A 261 -3.33 -20.61 13.41
CA TYR A 261 -4.16 -19.41 13.33
C TYR A 261 -5.56 -19.58 13.97
N GLY A 262 -6.11 -20.79 14.04
CA GLY A 262 -7.41 -21.03 14.68
C GLY A 262 -8.55 -20.24 14.02
N ASN A 263 -9.62 -19.94 14.77
CA ASN A 263 -10.77 -19.16 14.27
C ASN A 263 -10.77 -17.74 14.87
N ARG A 264 -9.69 -16.99 14.61
CA ARG A 264 -9.49 -15.61 15.05
C ARG A 264 -9.49 -14.67 13.84
N LEU A 265 -9.76 -13.40 14.08
CA LEU A 265 -9.73 -12.36 13.04
C LEU A 265 -8.32 -11.77 12.98
N TYR A 266 -7.60 -11.98 11.88
CA TYR A 266 -6.24 -11.46 11.65
C TYR A 266 -6.23 -10.26 10.70
N GLY A 267 -7.33 -10.01 9.99
CA GLY A 267 -7.50 -8.81 9.20
C GLY A 267 -8.94 -8.60 8.78
N LEU A 268 -9.16 -7.48 8.12
CA LEU A 268 -10.41 -7.15 7.44
C LEU A 268 -10.10 -6.86 5.98
N THR A 269 -11.06 -7.10 5.10
CA THR A 269 -10.95 -6.72 3.70
C THR A 269 -12.28 -6.18 3.20
N TYR A 270 -12.26 -5.38 2.16
CA TYR A 270 -13.46 -4.99 1.41
C TYR A 270 -13.06 -4.56 0.01
N GLN A 271 -14.06 -4.45 -0.86
CA GLN A 271 -13.88 -3.90 -2.19
C GLN A 271 -14.72 -2.64 -2.32
N ARG A 272 -14.24 -1.69 -3.11
CA ARG A 272 -15.00 -0.49 -3.48
C ARG A 272 -14.80 -0.16 -4.95
N PRO A 273 -15.79 0.48 -5.61
CA PRO A 273 -15.57 1.13 -6.88
C PRO A 273 -14.52 2.24 -6.75
N ALA A 274 -13.55 2.28 -7.64
CA ALA A 274 -12.55 3.32 -7.75
C ALA A 274 -12.28 3.62 -9.23
N GLN A 275 -11.44 4.62 -9.51
CA GLN A 275 -10.96 4.90 -10.84
C GLN A 275 -9.44 4.76 -10.93
N ARG A 276 -8.96 4.19 -12.03
CA ARG A 276 -7.54 4.16 -12.36
C ARG A 276 -7.34 4.85 -13.69
N PHE A 277 -6.37 5.76 -13.76
CA PHE A 277 -5.97 6.34 -15.03
C PHE A 277 -5.24 5.30 -15.88
N ASP A 278 -5.70 5.10 -17.11
CA ASP A 278 -5.04 4.28 -18.12
C ASP A 278 -4.26 5.18 -19.11
N PRO A 279 -2.92 5.11 -19.14
CA PRO A 279 -2.09 5.85 -20.08
C PRO A 279 -2.40 5.58 -21.56
N ASP A 280 -2.86 4.37 -21.89
CA ASP A 280 -3.13 3.96 -23.28
C ASP A 280 -4.41 4.62 -23.80
N SER A 281 -5.50 4.57 -23.01
CA SER A 281 -6.77 5.21 -23.35
C SER A 281 -6.80 6.72 -23.03
N ARG A 282 -5.89 7.17 -22.15
CA ARG A 282 -5.82 8.53 -21.57
C ARG A 282 -7.11 8.93 -20.85
N GLN A 283 -7.75 7.99 -20.18
CA GLN A 283 -8.99 8.19 -19.44
C GLN A 283 -8.90 7.54 -18.07
N PHE A 284 -9.75 7.98 -17.15
CA PHE A 284 -10.03 7.24 -15.92
C PHE A 284 -11.01 6.11 -16.22
N GLU A 285 -10.67 4.90 -15.79
CA GLU A 285 -11.51 3.72 -15.93
C GLU A 285 -11.94 3.21 -14.56
N LEU A 286 -13.22 2.88 -14.42
CA LEU A 286 -13.75 2.28 -13.19
C LEU A 286 -13.17 0.88 -12.99
N TYR A 287 -12.74 0.59 -11.77
CA TYR A 287 -12.29 -0.73 -11.34
C TYR A 287 -12.70 -1.01 -9.91
N ASP A 288 -12.69 -2.30 -9.53
CA ASP A 288 -12.90 -2.71 -8.14
C ASP A 288 -11.54 -2.70 -7.42
N GLN A 289 -11.38 -1.77 -6.48
CA GLN A 289 -10.19 -1.65 -5.65
C GLN A 289 -10.38 -2.46 -4.37
N THR A 290 -9.38 -3.26 -4.01
CA THR A 290 -9.42 -4.06 -2.79
C THR A 290 -8.65 -3.35 -1.69
N ILE A 291 -9.21 -3.32 -0.48
CA ILE A 291 -8.52 -2.79 0.69
C ILE A 291 -8.37 -3.90 1.71
N THR A 292 -7.18 -4.01 2.31
CA THR A 292 -6.89 -4.96 3.40
C THR A 292 -6.35 -4.23 4.61
N LEU A 293 -6.88 -4.56 5.79
CA LEU A 293 -6.45 -4.03 7.08
C LEU A 293 -5.70 -5.13 7.81
N GLU A 294 -4.50 -4.83 8.31
CA GLU A 294 -3.73 -5.76 9.14
C GLU A 294 -3.12 -5.08 10.37
N TYR A 295 -2.81 -5.91 11.37
CA TYR A 295 -2.08 -5.52 12.55
C TYR A 295 -0.94 -6.50 12.79
N ARG A 296 0.19 -5.97 13.27
CA ARG A 296 1.42 -6.70 13.55
C ARG A 296 1.84 -6.49 14.99
N SER A 297 2.50 -7.50 15.56
CA SER A 297 2.91 -7.45 16.97
C SER A 297 3.89 -6.31 17.25
N GLY A 298 3.70 -5.63 18.38
CA GLY A 298 4.60 -4.55 18.83
C GLY A 298 4.48 -3.25 18.05
N ARG A 299 3.53 -3.16 17.12
CA ARG A 299 3.13 -1.94 16.42
C ARG A 299 2.07 -1.19 17.21
N ASP A 300 1.95 0.10 16.96
CA ASP A 300 1.01 1.00 17.64
C ASP A 300 -0.14 1.50 16.76
N GLY A 301 -0.20 1.03 15.51
CA GLY A 301 -1.32 1.33 14.63
C GLY A 301 -1.80 0.16 13.77
N LEU A 302 -2.75 0.50 12.91
CA LEU A 302 -3.31 -0.39 11.90
C LEU A 302 -2.71 -0.07 10.53
N GLN A 303 -2.31 -1.10 9.80
CA GLN A 303 -1.77 -0.98 8.44
C GLN A 303 -2.87 -1.15 7.41
N PHE A 304 -2.81 -0.35 6.34
CA PHE A 304 -3.74 -0.42 5.22
C PHE A 304 -3.01 -0.80 3.95
N TYR A 305 -3.64 -1.68 3.17
CA TYR A 305 -3.15 -2.12 1.88
C TYR A 305 -4.20 -1.77 0.83
N LEU A 306 -3.78 -1.03 -0.19
CA LEU A 306 -4.56 -0.71 -1.37
C LEU A 306 -4.12 -1.64 -2.49
N ASP A 307 -5.00 -2.54 -2.89
CA ASP A 307 -4.68 -3.69 -3.71
C ASP A 307 -3.54 -4.49 -3.07
N ASP A 308 -2.35 -4.51 -3.68
CA ASP A 308 -1.15 -5.22 -3.17
C ASP A 308 -0.13 -4.28 -2.50
N PHE A 309 -0.47 -2.99 -2.31
CA PHE A 309 0.48 -1.95 -1.90
C PHE A 309 0.17 -1.44 -0.50
N ILE A 310 1.17 -1.43 0.39
CA ILE A 310 1.01 -0.76 1.68
C ILE A 310 0.85 0.75 1.46
N LEU A 311 -0.14 1.31 2.15
CA LEU A 311 -0.37 2.75 2.23
C LEU A 311 0.51 3.35 3.31
N ASP A 312 1.07 4.51 3.03
CA ASP A 312 1.55 5.39 4.07
C ASP A 312 0.33 6.13 4.61
N VAL A 313 -0.09 5.90 5.85
CA VAL A 313 -1.21 6.65 6.46
C VAL A 313 -0.75 7.61 7.57
N ASP A 314 0.54 7.58 7.91
CA ASP A 314 1.15 8.45 8.91
C ASP A 314 2.62 8.75 8.56
N PRO A 315 2.88 9.73 7.68
CA PRO A 315 4.23 10.12 7.33
C PRO A 315 4.79 11.01 8.46
N GLU A 316 5.07 10.42 9.62
CA GLU A 316 5.90 11.08 10.62
C GLU A 316 7.34 11.28 10.12
N ASP A 317 7.73 10.50 9.10
CA ASP A 317 8.93 10.71 8.33
C ASP A 317 8.66 11.65 7.13
N ASP A 318 9.72 12.10 6.48
CA ASP A 318 9.61 12.95 5.29
C ASP A 318 9.08 12.19 4.05
N GLY A 319 8.51 10.98 4.22
CA GLY A 319 8.07 10.07 3.17
C GLY A 319 9.21 9.45 2.34
N TYR A 320 10.45 9.95 2.49
CA TYR A 320 11.60 9.53 1.68
C TYR A 320 12.26 8.25 2.19
N ASN A 321 11.99 7.84 3.43
CA ASN A 321 12.56 6.62 3.97
C ASN A 321 11.69 5.41 3.65
N ARG A 322 12.08 4.66 2.62
CA ARG A 322 11.44 3.37 2.26
C ARG A 322 11.45 2.33 3.40
N ASN A 323 12.34 2.50 4.38
CA ASN A 323 12.46 1.60 5.53
C ASN A 323 11.64 2.10 6.73
N SER A 324 10.87 3.18 6.58
CA SER A 324 10.09 3.73 7.68
C SER A 324 9.00 2.77 8.10
N LEU A 325 8.98 2.49 9.39
CA LEU A 325 7.93 1.69 10.00
C LEU A 325 6.76 2.55 10.44
N GLU A 326 6.85 3.88 10.38
CA GLU A 326 5.70 4.74 10.66
C GLU A 326 4.89 4.88 9.36
N ARG A 327 3.91 4.00 9.19
CA ARG A 327 2.99 3.89 8.03
C ARG A 327 1.61 3.45 8.48
N GLU A 328 1.28 3.64 9.75
CA GLU A 328 0.15 2.99 10.41
C GLU A 328 -0.81 4.04 10.94
N LEU A 329 -2.11 3.73 10.97
CA LEU A 329 -3.09 4.57 11.64
C LEU A 329 -2.97 4.30 13.13
N GLU A 330 -2.36 5.21 13.86
CA GLU A 330 -2.03 5.01 15.28
C GLU A 330 -3.29 4.97 16.17
N VAL A 331 -3.13 4.40 17.37
CA VAL A 331 -4.17 4.46 18.42
C VAL A 331 -4.62 5.89 18.70
N GLY A 332 -5.93 6.09 18.60
CA GLY A 332 -6.61 7.36 18.82
C GLY A 332 -6.82 8.17 17.54
N GLN A 333 -6.30 7.71 16.40
CA GLN A 333 -6.52 8.31 15.10
C GLN A 333 -7.72 7.66 14.39
N SER A 334 -8.24 8.39 13.40
CA SER A 334 -9.29 7.92 12.49
C SER A 334 -8.98 8.29 11.05
N ILE A 335 -9.47 7.49 10.10
CA ILE A 335 -9.35 7.77 8.67
C ILE A 335 -10.62 7.34 7.95
N GLU A 336 -11.04 8.11 6.96
CA GLU A 336 -12.12 7.70 6.08
C GLU A 336 -11.55 6.99 4.85
N ASP A 337 -12.27 5.99 4.35
CA ASP A 337 -11.89 5.22 3.16
C ASP A 337 -11.58 6.12 1.96
N ILE A 338 -12.35 7.20 1.77
CA ILE A 338 -12.12 8.16 0.69
C ILE A 338 -10.79 8.93 0.82
N ASP A 339 -10.20 9.01 2.00
CA ASP A 339 -8.88 9.63 2.22
C ASP A 339 -7.74 8.79 1.62
N PHE A 340 -7.99 7.49 1.35
CA PHE A 340 -7.07 6.65 0.58
C PHE A 340 -7.01 7.06 -0.89
N GLY A 341 -7.85 7.98 -1.34
CA GLY A 341 -8.01 8.41 -2.73
C GLY A 341 -8.78 7.40 -3.57
N THR A 342 -9.82 7.90 -4.26
CA THR A 342 -10.75 7.07 -5.04
C THR A 342 -10.43 7.04 -6.53
N SER A 343 -9.48 7.86 -6.96
CA SER A 343 -9.01 7.99 -8.33
C SER A 343 -7.50 8.01 -8.30
N VAL A 344 -6.85 7.03 -8.92
CA VAL A 344 -5.40 6.80 -8.78
C VAL A 344 -4.69 6.76 -10.14
N TYR A 345 -3.43 7.15 -10.13
CA TYR A 345 -2.49 6.82 -11.20
C TYR A 345 -1.19 6.35 -10.58
N PHE A 346 -0.88 5.07 -10.79
CA PHE A 346 0.35 4.46 -10.32
C PHE A 346 1.40 4.53 -11.41
N ALA A 347 2.51 5.20 -11.12
CA ALA A 347 3.67 5.18 -11.99
C ALA A 347 4.46 3.87 -11.76
N ASP A 348 4.78 3.18 -12.85
CA ASP A 348 5.56 1.94 -12.93
C ASP A 348 6.86 2.21 -13.71
N GLY A 349 7.99 2.26 -12.99
CA GLY A 349 9.34 2.38 -13.59
C GLY A 349 9.70 3.77 -14.14
N ASP A 350 10.61 3.82 -15.12
CA ASP A 350 11.13 5.05 -15.76
C ASP A 350 10.10 5.75 -16.69
N MET A 351 8.81 5.75 -16.31
CA MET A 351 7.70 6.23 -17.13
C MET A 351 7.65 7.76 -17.30
N ASP A 352 6.87 8.18 -18.30
CA ASP A 352 6.56 9.58 -18.53
C ASP A 352 5.69 10.14 -17.39
N ASP A 353 5.92 11.41 -17.04
CA ASP A 353 5.15 12.13 -16.02
C ASP A 353 3.63 12.09 -16.30
N PHE A 354 2.80 12.01 -15.25
CA PHE A 354 1.33 11.92 -15.37
C PHE A 354 0.72 12.98 -16.28
N LEU A 355 1.20 14.23 -16.23
CA LEU A 355 0.67 15.32 -17.05
C LEU A 355 1.07 15.22 -18.52
N SER A 356 2.07 14.40 -18.86
CA SER A 356 2.44 14.13 -20.26
C SER A 356 1.32 13.45 -21.05
N TYR A 357 0.38 12.81 -20.35
CA TYR A 357 -0.76 12.12 -20.96
C TYR A 357 -1.97 13.03 -21.22
N ASP A 358 -1.94 14.29 -20.78
CA ASP A 358 -3.08 15.23 -20.81
C ASP A 358 -4.33 14.62 -20.15
N PRO A 359 -4.24 14.18 -18.87
CA PRO A 359 -5.33 13.48 -18.19
C PRO A 359 -6.57 14.39 -18.04
N PRO A 360 -7.80 13.85 -18.21
CA PRO A 360 -9.01 14.60 -17.90
C PRO A 360 -9.12 14.84 -16.38
N ALA A 361 -10.09 15.65 -15.94
CA ALA A 361 -10.44 15.71 -14.52
C ALA A 361 -10.87 14.30 -14.04
N PRO A 362 -10.50 13.90 -12.81
CA PRO A 362 -11.04 12.68 -12.20
C PRO A 362 -12.53 12.88 -11.90
N ASP A 363 -13.29 11.78 -11.85
CA ASP A 363 -14.64 11.87 -11.28
C ASP A 363 -14.53 12.08 -9.77
N LEU A 364 -15.51 12.80 -9.22
CA LEU A 364 -15.65 13.04 -7.79
C LEU A 364 -16.09 11.75 -7.10
N PRO A 365 -15.63 11.46 -5.87
CA PRO A 365 -15.90 10.18 -5.18
C PRO A 365 -17.37 9.76 -5.20
N TRP A 366 -18.28 10.70 -4.96
CA TRP A 366 -19.72 10.45 -4.89
C TRP A 366 -20.40 10.13 -6.22
N GLN A 367 -19.69 10.29 -7.34
CA GLN A 367 -20.23 9.93 -8.65
C GLN A 367 -20.23 8.41 -8.87
N PHE A 368 -19.41 7.67 -8.12
CA PHE A 368 -19.31 6.21 -8.22
C PHE A 368 -19.31 5.48 -6.86
N LEU A 369 -19.13 6.19 -5.74
CA LEU A 369 -19.36 5.67 -4.39
C LEU A 369 -20.72 6.12 -3.86
N SER A 370 -21.45 5.20 -3.26
CA SER A 370 -22.73 5.48 -2.56
C SER A 370 -22.60 5.40 -1.03
N GLN A 371 -21.50 4.82 -0.55
CA GLN A 371 -21.15 4.68 0.84
C GLN A 371 -19.64 4.50 0.91
N TRP A 372 -19.05 4.81 2.06
CA TRP A 372 -17.66 4.49 2.38
C TRP A 372 -17.53 4.14 3.86
N TYR A 373 -16.34 3.71 4.27
CA TYR A 373 -16.08 3.35 5.66
C TYR A 373 -15.32 4.46 6.37
N ASP A 374 -15.59 4.62 7.66
CA ASP A 374 -14.78 5.41 8.58
C ASP A 374 -14.18 4.45 9.61
N PHE A 375 -12.88 4.55 9.82
CA PHE A 375 -12.10 3.66 10.68
C PHE A 375 -11.52 4.44 11.85
N GLU A 376 -11.63 3.92 13.07
CA GLU A 376 -11.02 4.47 14.28
C GLU A 376 -10.23 3.38 15.00
N VAL A 377 -8.95 3.64 15.26
CA VAL A 377 -8.09 2.73 16.04
C VAL A 377 -8.22 3.08 17.51
N GLN A 378 -8.90 2.25 18.29
CA GLN A 378 -9.32 2.58 19.65
C GLN A 378 -8.29 2.20 20.72
N GLY A 379 -7.48 1.17 20.47
CA GLY A 379 -6.47 0.72 21.43
C GLY A 379 -5.79 -0.59 21.07
N LEU A 380 -4.74 -0.90 21.82
CA LEU A 380 -4.01 -2.17 21.74
C LEU A 380 -4.30 -3.03 22.97
N GLY A 381 -4.20 -4.34 22.81
CA GLY A 381 -4.29 -5.28 23.91
C GLY A 381 -3.57 -6.57 23.63
N SER A 382 -3.57 -7.46 24.62
CA SER A 382 -3.14 -8.83 24.44
C SER A 382 -3.95 -9.76 25.34
N ASP A 383 -4.15 -10.98 24.88
CA ASP A 383 -4.71 -12.05 25.69
C ASP A 383 -4.03 -13.40 25.36
N SER A 384 -4.63 -14.52 25.77
CA SER A 384 -4.06 -15.84 25.51
C SER A 384 -3.94 -16.21 24.02
N ALA A 385 -4.60 -15.46 23.14
CA ALA A 385 -4.53 -15.65 21.70
C ALA A 385 -3.39 -14.90 21.02
N GLY A 386 -2.84 -13.87 21.67
CA GLY A 386 -1.83 -12.98 21.10
C GLY A 386 -2.15 -11.51 21.37
N SER A 387 -1.34 -10.62 20.81
CA SER A 387 -1.64 -9.19 20.76
C SER A 387 -2.71 -8.88 19.71
N TYR A 388 -3.45 -7.79 19.92
CA TYR A 388 -4.48 -7.31 19.02
C TYR A 388 -4.60 -5.79 19.04
N VAL A 389 -5.19 -5.25 17.98
CA VAL A 389 -5.70 -3.88 17.91
C VAL A 389 -7.23 -3.89 17.90
N GLU A 390 -7.84 -2.95 18.61
CA GLU A 390 -9.28 -2.68 18.58
C GLU A 390 -9.57 -1.60 17.53
N VAL A 391 -10.29 -1.99 16.47
CA VAL A 391 -10.68 -1.10 15.37
C VAL A 391 -12.18 -0.99 15.36
N ALA A 392 -12.70 0.22 15.52
CA ALA A 392 -14.08 0.52 15.19
C ALA A 392 -14.17 0.91 13.73
N PHE A 393 -15.23 0.45 13.07
CA PHE A 393 -15.62 1.04 11.79
C PHE A 393 -17.09 1.42 11.78
N SER A 394 -17.39 2.49 11.05
CA SER A 394 -18.73 2.94 10.73
C SER A 394 -18.93 2.97 9.20
N ILE A 395 -20.18 2.98 8.77
CA ILE A 395 -20.53 3.19 7.37
C ILE A 395 -21.01 4.63 7.25
N VAL A 396 -20.37 5.36 6.36
CA VAL A 396 -20.80 6.69 5.96
C VAL A 396 -21.64 6.52 4.71
N ASP A 397 -22.95 6.70 4.85
CA ASP A 397 -23.85 6.74 3.72
C ASP A 397 -23.67 8.08 2.99
N LEU A 398 -23.39 8.04 1.69
CA LEU A 398 -23.43 9.25 0.89
C LEU A 398 -24.86 9.78 0.91
N ILE A 399 -25.02 10.95 1.50
CA ILE A 399 -26.21 11.77 1.33
C ILE A 399 -26.37 12.00 -0.17
N SER A 400 -27.52 11.63 -0.76
CA SER A 400 -27.82 11.88 -2.18
C SER A 400 -27.25 13.24 -2.56
N PRO A 401 -26.36 13.38 -3.57
CA PRO A 401 -25.62 14.60 -3.73
C PRO A 401 -26.53 15.84 -3.71
N GLY A 402 -26.15 16.84 -2.91
CA GLY A 402 -26.94 18.05 -2.71
C GLY A 402 -28.20 17.94 -1.82
N ASP A 403 -28.61 16.77 -1.33
CA ASP A 403 -29.77 16.53 -0.42
C ASP A 403 -29.37 16.73 1.06
N PHE A 404 -28.82 17.89 1.40
CA PHE A 404 -28.20 18.16 2.70
C PHE A 404 -29.11 17.91 3.91
N ASN A 405 -30.43 17.92 3.76
CA ASN A 405 -31.36 17.63 4.85
C ASN A 405 -31.72 16.14 4.99
N GLN A 406 -31.21 15.28 4.09
CA GLN A 406 -31.41 13.83 4.04
C GLN A 406 -32.90 13.42 4.00
N ASP A 407 -33.78 14.25 3.42
CA ASP A 407 -35.20 13.91 3.28
C ASP A 407 -35.52 13.07 2.03
N GLY A 408 -34.48 12.74 1.26
CA GLY A 408 -34.52 11.96 0.04
C GLY A 408 -35.00 12.77 -1.17
N ARG A 409 -34.97 14.11 -1.09
CA ARG A 409 -35.46 14.99 -2.16
C ARG A 409 -34.60 16.22 -2.29
N LEU A 410 -33.90 16.30 -3.41
CA LEU A 410 -33.23 17.52 -3.83
C LEU A 410 -34.23 18.67 -4.08
N ASN A 411 -34.24 19.69 -3.23
CA ASN A 411 -35.19 20.80 -3.29
C ASN A 411 -34.66 22.11 -2.65
N ASN A 412 -35.51 23.14 -2.58
CA ASN A 412 -35.10 24.44 -2.01
C ASN A 412 -34.72 24.38 -0.52
N SER A 413 -35.10 23.33 0.21
CA SER A 413 -34.68 23.12 1.60
C SER A 413 -33.17 22.92 1.68
N ASP A 414 -32.59 22.18 0.74
CA ASP A 414 -31.14 21.94 0.67
C ASP A 414 -30.39 23.21 0.27
N VAL A 415 -30.91 23.93 -0.71
CA VAL A 415 -30.40 25.26 -1.11
C VAL A 415 -30.38 26.22 0.09
N ASN A 416 -31.37 26.15 0.98
CA ASN A 416 -31.40 26.97 2.19
C ASN A 416 -30.42 26.50 3.27
N LEU A 417 -30.18 25.19 3.40
CA LEU A 417 -29.13 24.65 4.29
C LEU A 417 -27.75 25.10 3.81
N PHE A 418 -27.44 24.89 2.53
CA PHE A 418 -26.22 25.37 1.89
C PHE A 418 -26.01 26.87 2.13
N ARG A 419 -27.05 27.68 1.89
CA ARG A 419 -26.99 29.14 2.16
C ARG A 419 -26.72 29.44 3.64
N GLY A 420 -27.23 28.62 4.55
CA GLY A 420 -27.01 28.75 5.99
C GLY A 420 -25.53 28.59 6.38
N PHE A 421 -24.77 27.85 5.57
CA PHE A 421 -23.35 27.59 5.76
C PHE A 421 -22.44 28.33 4.78
N TRP A 422 -22.97 29.19 3.90
CA TRP A 422 -22.20 29.97 2.94
C TRP A 422 -21.03 30.73 3.59
N ASN A 423 -19.82 30.53 3.06
CA ASN A 423 -18.52 30.96 3.60
C ASN A 423 -18.23 30.47 5.03
N GLY A 424 -18.84 29.36 5.45
CA GLY A 424 -18.58 28.69 6.71
C GLY A 424 -17.30 27.85 6.62
N ASP A 425 -16.55 27.80 7.72
CA ASP A 425 -15.36 26.96 7.88
C ASP A 425 -15.79 25.56 8.33
N THR A 426 -15.50 24.57 7.51
CA THR A 426 -15.80 23.14 7.70
C THR A 426 -14.51 22.31 7.84
N SER A 427 -13.34 22.95 7.96
CA SER A 427 -12.03 22.27 8.03
C SER A 427 -11.91 21.28 9.19
N ALA A 428 -12.67 21.47 10.27
CA ALA A 428 -12.69 20.60 11.45
C ALA A 428 -13.79 19.52 11.41
N TYR A 429 -14.58 19.45 10.33
CA TYR A 429 -15.65 18.46 10.18
C TYR A 429 -15.11 17.19 9.52
N SER A 430 -15.73 16.04 9.84
CA SER A 430 -15.55 14.80 9.07
C SER A 430 -16.03 15.03 7.63
N THR A 431 -15.66 14.18 6.68
CA THR A 431 -16.03 14.42 5.28
C THR A 431 -17.53 14.30 5.06
N ALA A 432 -18.17 13.38 5.78
CA ALA A 432 -19.63 13.28 5.84
C ALA A 432 -20.28 14.60 6.32
N ASP A 433 -19.73 15.18 7.39
CA ASP A 433 -20.24 16.42 7.95
C ASP A 433 -19.93 17.63 7.04
N LYS A 434 -18.75 17.70 6.41
CA LYS A 434 -18.45 18.70 5.37
C LYS A 434 -19.53 18.69 4.29
N PHE A 435 -19.81 17.49 3.75
CA PHE A 435 -20.85 17.32 2.74
C PHE A 435 -22.23 17.77 3.23
N ALA A 436 -22.64 17.33 4.43
CA ALA A 436 -23.92 17.69 5.03
C ALA A 436 -24.08 19.20 5.27
N HIS A 437 -22.97 19.91 5.39
CA HIS A 437 -22.92 21.35 5.57
C HIS A 437 -22.73 22.12 4.25
N GLY A 438 -22.67 21.42 3.12
CA GLY A 438 -22.59 22.02 1.79
C GLY A 438 -21.17 22.23 1.26
N ASP A 439 -20.14 21.76 1.97
CA ASP A 439 -18.77 21.70 1.47
C ASP A 439 -18.66 20.41 0.64
N MET A 440 -19.02 20.53 -0.64
CA MET A 440 -19.13 19.42 -1.57
C MET A 440 -17.78 19.03 -2.15
N ASP A 441 -16.84 19.97 -2.32
CA ASP A 441 -15.48 19.66 -2.80
C ASP A 441 -14.49 19.33 -1.67
N PHE A 442 -14.94 19.39 -0.42
CA PHE A 442 -14.19 19.06 0.80
C PHE A 442 -13.02 20.00 1.11
N SER A 443 -13.00 21.18 0.48
CA SER A 443 -11.94 22.19 0.65
C SER A 443 -11.88 22.80 2.06
N GLY A 444 -12.85 22.50 2.92
CA GLY A 444 -12.92 23.03 4.28
C GLY A 444 -13.60 24.39 4.35
N VAL A 445 -14.18 24.87 3.26
CA VAL A 445 -14.99 26.09 3.21
C VAL A 445 -16.16 25.91 2.24
N VAL A 446 -17.35 26.34 2.64
CA VAL A 446 -18.52 26.32 1.74
C VAL A 446 -18.51 27.57 0.88
N ASP A 447 -18.22 27.48 -0.42
CA ASP A 447 -18.07 28.65 -1.29
C ASP A 447 -18.75 28.53 -2.68
N ILE A 448 -18.31 29.36 -3.62
CA ILE A 448 -18.90 29.43 -4.97
C ILE A 448 -18.67 28.16 -5.80
N HIS A 449 -17.63 27.39 -5.52
CA HIS A 449 -17.33 26.13 -6.18
C HIS A 449 -18.33 25.07 -5.74
N ASP A 450 -18.60 24.95 -4.44
CA ASP A 450 -19.64 24.05 -3.95
C ASP A 450 -21.02 24.43 -4.48
N LEU A 451 -21.29 25.73 -4.63
CA LEU A 451 -22.54 26.19 -5.24
C LEU A 451 -22.67 25.72 -6.69
N TRP A 452 -21.57 25.78 -7.42
CA TRP A 452 -21.52 25.31 -8.80
C TRP A 452 -21.77 23.80 -8.85
N LEU A 453 -21.10 23.01 -8.00
CA LEU A 453 -21.33 21.57 -7.86
C LEU A 453 -22.80 21.26 -7.52
N LEU A 454 -23.37 21.97 -6.54
CA LEU A 454 -24.77 21.85 -6.18
C LEU A 454 -25.68 22.17 -7.38
N SER A 455 -25.34 23.18 -8.17
CA SER A 455 -26.12 23.55 -9.36
C SER A 455 -26.10 22.48 -10.45
N GLU A 456 -24.97 21.77 -10.61
CA GLU A 456 -24.84 20.66 -11.55
C GLU A 456 -25.71 19.48 -11.11
N VAL A 457 -25.64 19.10 -9.84
CA VAL A 457 -26.49 18.07 -9.25
C VAL A 457 -27.99 18.39 -9.45
N PHE A 458 -28.41 19.64 -9.24
CA PHE A 458 -29.79 20.06 -9.54
C PHE A 458 -30.13 19.94 -11.02
N ALA A 459 -29.22 20.33 -11.91
CA ALA A 459 -29.42 20.21 -13.35
C ALA A 459 -29.57 18.75 -13.80
N GLU A 460 -28.73 17.85 -13.28
CA GLU A 460 -28.75 16.41 -13.57
C GLU A 460 -30.03 15.73 -13.06
N SER A 461 -30.52 16.12 -11.89
CA SER A 461 -31.79 15.64 -11.34
C SER A 461 -33.03 16.20 -12.06
N GLY A 462 -32.86 17.20 -12.94
CA GLY A 462 -33.96 17.92 -13.59
C GLY A 462 -34.77 18.83 -12.65
N VAL A 463 -34.25 19.13 -11.46
CA VAL A 463 -34.85 20.04 -10.49
C VAL A 463 -34.36 21.46 -10.76
N ALA A 464 -35.27 22.44 -10.74
CA ALA A 464 -34.89 23.83 -10.94
C ALA A 464 -34.04 24.35 -9.78
N PHE A 465 -32.79 24.73 -10.07
CA PHE A 465 -31.91 25.37 -9.10
C PHE A 465 -32.28 26.85 -8.91
N ASN A 466 -32.59 27.26 -7.69
CA ASN A 466 -32.94 28.64 -7.36
C ASN A 466 -32.09 29.20 -6.22
N PHE A 467 -30.85 29.58 -6.56
CA PHE A 467 -29.97 30.26 -5.64
C PHE A 467 -30.10 31.79 -5.74
N ALA A 468 -31.19 32.33 -5.19
CA ALA A 468 -31.31 33.76 -4.97
C ALA A 468 -30.46 34.16 -3.75
N LEU A 469 -29.19 34.46 -3.97
CA LEU A 469 -28.37 35.09 -2.95
C LEU A 469 -29.00 36.43 -2.59
N ALA A 470 -29.43 36.57 -1.33
CA ALA A 470 -29.45 37.87 -0.68
C ALA A 470 -27.99 38.28 -0.36
N VAL A 471 -27.09 38.20 -1.34
CA VAL A 471 -25.75 38.77 -1.23
C VAL A 471 -25.96 40.27 -1.18
N PRO A 472 -25.55 40.97 -0.11
CA PRO A 472 -25.36 42.41 -0.19
C PRO A 472 -24.26 42.58 -1.22
N GLU A 473 -24.61 42.85 -2.48
CA GLU A 473 -23.57 43.03 -3.49
C GLU A 473 -22.64 44.12 -2.95
N PRO A 474 -21.30 43.95 -3.00
CA PRO A 474 -20.36 45.01 -2.66
C PRO A 474 -20.68 46.29 -3.43
N SER A 475 -21.27 46.14 -4.63
CA SER A 475 -21.82 47.20 -5.45
C SER A 475 -22.92 48.00 -4.73
N THR A 476 -23.77 47.39 -3.90
CA THR A 476 -24.83 48.07 -3.16
C THR A 476 -24.25 48.97 -2.08
N VAL A 477 -23.23 48.50 -1.35
CA VAL A 477 -22.50 49.30 -0.35
C VAL A 477 -21.69 50.40 -1.04
N ALA A 478 -20.98 50.07 -2.11
CA ALA A 478 -20.23 51.04 -2.91
C ALA A 478 -21.16 52.08 -3.56
N MET A 479 -22.33 51.69 -4.07
CA MET A 479 -23.35 52.61 -4.60
C MET A 479 -24.01 53.40 -3.48
N LEU A 480 -24.19 52.85 -2.29
CA LEU A 480 -24.65 53.63 -1.13
C LEU A 480 -23.60 54.69 -0.75
N PHE A 481 -22.31 54.35 -0.78
CA PHE A 481 -21.21 55.29 -0.55
C PHE A 481 -21.14 56.35 -1.64
N VAL A 482 -21.25 55.98 -2.92
CA VAL A 482 -21.30 56.93 -4.04
C VAL A 482 -22.53 57.83 -3.95
N ALA A 483 -23.70 57.27 -3.65
CA ALA A 483 -24.94 58.04 -3.47
C ALA A 483 -24.86 58.99 -2.27
N ALA A 484 -24.30 58.54 -1.13
CA ALA A 484 -24.05 59.37 0.03
C ALA A 484 -23.04 60.49 -0.25
N SER A 485 -21.98 60.19 -1.00
CA SER A 485 -20.97 61.16 -1.43
C SER A 485 -21.58 62.24 -2.34
N CYS A 486 -22.36 61.81 -3.35
CA CYS A 486 -23.08 62.70 -4.25
C CYS A 486 -24.13 63.55 -3.51
N GLY A 487 -24.86 62.96 -2.55
CA GLY A 487 -25.82 63.66 -1.71
C GLY A 487 -25.18 64.76 -0.86
N LEU A 488 -24.04 64.48 -0.22
CA LEU A 488 -23.29 65.47 0.58
C LEU A 488 -22.78 66.65 -0.27
N VAL A 489 -22.35 66.40 -1.51
CA VAL A 489 -21.93 67.45 -2.45
C VAL A 489 -23.12 68.33 -2.87
N LEU A 490 -24.28 67.73 -3.13
CA LEU A 490 -25.51 68.44 -3.48
C LEU A 490 -26.04 69.31 -2.32
N VAL A 491 -26.05 68.79 -1.09
CA VAL A 491 -26.47 69.55 0.10
C VAL A 491 -25.55 70.76 0.34
N ARG A 492 -24.23 70.59 0.19
CA ARG A 492 -23.28 71.71 0.33
C ARG A 492 -23.48 72.81 -0.70
N ARG A 493 -23.89 72.48 -1.93
CA ARG A 493 -24.19 73.50 -2.96
C ARG A 493 -25.48 74.27 -2.67
N LEU A 494 -26.50 73.61 -2.13
CA LEU A 494 -27.78 74.24 -1.81
C LEU A 494 -27.71 75.15 -0.57
N SER A 495 -26.80 74.90 0.38
CA SER A 495 -26.60 75.79 1.54
C SER A 495 -25.73 77.02 1.25
N ALA A 496 -25.06 77.06 0.09
CA ALA A 496 -24.16 78.15 -0.32
C ALA A 496 -24.78 79.12 -1.35
N ALA A 497 -25.99 78.82 -1.83
CA ALA A 497 -26.84 79.71 -2.62
C ALA A 497 -27.93 80.29 -1.71
#